data_AF-A0A8S2YJJ8-F1
#
_entry.id   AF-A0A8S2YJJ8-F1
#
_cell.length_a   1.000
_cell.length_b   1.000
_cell.length_c   1.000
_cell.angle_alpha   90.00
_cell.angle_beta   90.00
_cell.angle_gamma   90.00
#
_symmetry.space_group_name_H-M   'P 1'
#
loop_
_entity.id
_entity.type
_entity.pdbx_description
1 polymer ?
#
loop_
_entity_poly.entity_id
_entity_poly.type
_entity_poly.pdbx_seq_one_letter_code
_entity_poly.pdbx_strand_id
1 'polypeptide(L)'
;MSSKRFLDTSLLQDDIMTYNNNRFYEITDQLVGQDISDLIKLRAIPNIPSLLLENDIFEVLKLDCDDVNDIRSRITFKLCDGKFVVKEGFKSSYNYLIQLFKKKCDEHSKATHSKDKRLQIQTTLPSDNAESISLSSIAITPSNISTTLASPTETQQSYKNDN
;
A
#
# COMPACT_ATOMS: atom_id res chain seq x y z
N MET A 1 1.18 29.55 -12.91
CA MET A 1 1.20 28.55 -13.99
C MET A 1 1.83 27.27 -13.44
N SER A 2 1.05 26.22 -13.19
CA SER A 2 1.60 24.93 -12.73
C SER A 2 2.16 24.17 -13.94
N SER A 3 3.49 24.02 -14.01
CA SER A 3 4.11 23.05 -14.91
C SER A 3 3.60 21.66 -14.57
N LYS A 4 2.80 21.09 -15.47
CA LYS A 4 2.36 19.70 -15.42
C LYS A 4 3.62 18.83 -15.57
N ARG A 5 4.22 18.40 -14.46
CA ARG A 5 5.31 17.43 -14.51
C ARG A 5 4.75 16.14 -15.10
N PHE A 6 5.37 15.65 -16.17
CA PHE A 6 4.96 14.41 -16.79
C PHE A 6 5.37 13.26 -15.86
N LEU A 7 4.38 12.60 -15.25
CA LEU A 7 4.61 11.40 -14.46
C LEU A 7 4.72 10.22 -15.42
N ASP A 8 5.88 9.59 -15.49
CA ASP A 8 6.08 8.43 -16.34
C ASP A 8 5.77 7.13 -15.56
N THR A 9 4.60 6.55 -15.83
CA THR A 9 4.15 5.29 -15.23
C THR A 9 4.72 4.05 -15.92
N SER A 10 5.47 4.21 -17.03
CA SER A 10 6.09 3.08 -17.74
C SER A 10 7.17 2.38 -16.92
N LEU A 11 7.71 3.06 -15.90
CA LEU A 11 8.64 2.49 -14.93
C LEU A 11 7.98 1.47 -13.99
N LEU A 12 6.64 1.46 -13.90
CA LEU A 12 5.91 0.58 -13.00
C LEU A 12 5.34 -0.63 -13.75
N GLN A 13 5.61 -1.81 -13.21
CA GLN A 13 5.01 -3.07 -13.68
C GLN A 13 3.48 -3.03 -13.55
N ASP A 14 2.79 -3.81 -14.38
CA ASP A 14 1.33 -3.79 -14.42
C ASP A 14 0.70 -4.43 -13.18
N ASP A 15 1.35 -5.40 -12.56
CA ASP A 15 0.90 -6.07 -11.34
C ASP A 15 1.30 -5.32 -10.05
N ILE A 16 1.88 -4.12 -10.14
CA ILE A 16 2.46 -3.41 -8.97
C ILE A 16 1.47 -3.21 -7.81
N MET A 17 0.18 -3.10 -8.12
CA MET A 17 -0.90 -2.97 -7.12
C MET A 17 -1.05 -4.21 -6.22
N THR A 18 -0.48 -5.34 -6.62
CA THR A 18 -0.50 -6.61 -5.86
C THR A 18 0.71 -6.77 -4.94
N TYR A 19 1.69 -5.85 -5.01
CA TYR A 19 2.91 -5.95 -4.23
C TYR A 19 2.62 -5.72 -2.75
N ASN A 20 3.23 -6.55 -1.91
CA ASN A 20 3.12 -6.48 -0.45
C ASN A 20 4.50 -6.67 0.21
N ASN A 21 4.66 -6.07 1.38
CA ASN A 21 5.84 -6.16 2.25
C ASN A 21 7.14 -5.94 1.46
N ASN A 22 8.05 -6.93 1.46
CA ASN A 22 9.38 -6.81 0.86
C ASN A 22 9.36 -6.33 -0.60
N ARG A 23 8.50 -6.91 -1.45
CA ARG A 23 8.43 -6.52 -2.87
C ARG A 23 7.92 -5.07 -3.03
N PHE A 24 7.03 -4.64 -2.14
CA PHE A 24 6.59 -3.24 -2.08
C PHE A 24 7.73 -2.32 -1.61
N TYR A 25 8.48 -2.72 -0.60
CA TYR A 25 9.60 -1.92 -0.08
C TYR A 25 10.78 -1.82 -1.05
N GLU A 26 11.05 -2.87 -1.83
CA GLU A 26 12.06 -2.88 -2.89
C GLU A 26 11.71 -1.88 -3.98
N ILE A 27 10.44 -1.83 -4.41
CA ILE A 27 10.05 -0.89 -5.46
C ILE A 27 10.03 0.56 -4.95
N THR A 28 9.68 0.81 -3.68
CA THR A 28 9.77 2.16 -3.12
C THR A 28 11.22 2.61 -2.99
N ASP A 29 12.14 1.74 -2.58
CA ASP A 29 13.58 2.04 -2.54
C ASP A 29 14.11 2.41 -3.93
N GLN A 30 13.78 1.62 -4.96
CA GLN A 30 14.19 1.93 -6.33
C GLN A 30 13.66 3.27 -6.87
N LEU A 31 12.48 3.70 -6.42
CA LEU A 31 11.82 4.91 -6.94
C LEU A 31 12.20 6.19 -6.19
N VAL A 32 12.37 6.13 -4.87
CA VAL A 32 12.57 7.31 -4.01
C VAL A 32 13.74 7.19 -3.04
N GLY A 33 14.47 6.08 -3.09
CA GLY A 33 15.63 5.80 -2.27
C GLY A 33 15.31 5.18 -0.91
N GLN A 34 16.35 4.61 -0.33
CA GLN A 34 16.31 3.81 0.89
C GLN A 34 15.68 4.55 2.07
N ASP A 35 16.02 5.83 2.24
CA ASP A 35 15.54 6.62 3.39
C ASP A 35 14.01 6.73 3.44
N ILE A 36 13.34 6.91 2.30
CA ILE A 36 11.87 6.94 2.25
C ILE A 36 11.31 5.53 2.39
N SER A 37 11.95 4.52 1.77
CA SER A 37 11.53 3.12 1.92
C SER A 37 11.56 2.68 3.39
N ASP A 38 12.63 3.02 4.12
CA ASP A 38 12.78 2.73 5.53
C ASP A 38 11.75 3.47 6.39
N LEU A 39 11.43 4.72 6.05
CA LEU A 39 10.36 5.46 6.73
C LEU A 39 8.99 4.78 6.55
N ILE A 40 8.71 4.27 5.35
CA ILE A 40 7.47 3.52 5.04
C ILE A 40 7.45 2.18 5.81
N LYS A 41 8.59 1.47 5.90
CA LYS A 41 8.74 0.26 6.72
C LYS A 41 8.54 0.53 8.20
N LEU A 42 9.09 1.63 8.71
CA LEU A 42 8.98 2.04 10.11
C LEU A 42 7.54 2.32 10.52
N ARG A 43 6.72 2.83 9.58
CA ARG A 43 5.26 2.98 9.73
C ARG A 43 4.49 1.66 9.58
N ALA A 44 5.16 0.55 9.28
CA ALA A 44 4.57 -0.74 8.99
C ALA A 44 3.50 -0.70 7.88
N ILE A 45 3.69 0.15 6.85
CA ILE A 45 2.78 0.24 5.70
C ILE A 45 3.14 -0.89 4.72
N PRO A 46 2.27 -1.88 4.47
CA PRO A 46 2.69 -3.09 3.76
C PRO A 46 2.51 -3.00 2.24
N ASN A 47 1.74 -2.05 1.71
CA ASN A 47 1.41 -1.99 0.29
C ASN A 47 0.95 -0.60 -0.17
N ILE A 48 0.75 -0.47 -1.49
CA ILE A 48 0.34 0.77 -2.15
C ILE A 48 -1.03 1.26 -1.65
N PRO A 49 -2.11 0.44 -1.58
CA PRO A 49 -3.40 0.90 -1.06
C PRO A 49 -3.29 1.53 0.34
N SER A 50 -2.58 0.88 1.27
CA SER A 50 -2.36 1.42 2.60
C SER A 50 -1.56 2.72 2.57
N LEU A 51 -0.52 2.82 1.73
CA LEU A 51 0.27 4.03 1.59
C LEU A 51 -0.57 5.21 1.07
N LEU A 52 -1.49 4.96 0.13
CA LEU A 52 -2.35 6.00 -0.45
C LEU A 52 -3.40 6.55 0.52
N LEU A 53 -3.71 5.81 1.59
CA LEU A 53 -4.60 6.26 2.68
C LEU A 53 -3.85 7.07 3.75
N GLU A 54 -2.51 7.05 3.72
CA GLU A 54 -1.69 7.71 4.74
C GLU A 54 -1.61 9.22 4.47
N ASN A 55 -1.89 10.02 5.50
CA ASN A 55 -1.88 11.48 5.39
C ASN A 55 -0.45 12.06 5.38
N ASP A 56 0.38 11.61 6.32
CA ASP A 56 1.76 12.09 6.49
C ASP A 56 2.65 11.02 7.13
N ILE A 57 3.53 10.42 6.32
CA ILE A 57 4.48 9.41 6.79
C ILE A 57 5.57 9.99 7.70
N PHE A 58 5.80 11.30 7.68
CA PHE A 58 6.87 11.95 8.44
C PHE A 58 6.49 12.18 9.90
N GLU A 59 5.23 11.97 10.31
CA GLU A 59 4.81 12.14 11.70
C GLU A 59 5.53 11.23 12.69
N VAL A 60 5.95 10.04 12.25
CA VAL A 60 6.71 9.09 13.08
C VAL A 60 8.04 9.66 13.56
N LEU A 61 8.59 10.67 12.87
CA LEU A 61 9.82 11.35 13.27
C LEU A 61 9.68 12.15 14.57
N LYS A 62 8.45 12.37 15.05
CA LYS A 62 8.18 13.02 16.34
C LYS A 62 8.40 12.09 17.53
N LEU A 63 8.44 10.77 17.31
CA LEU A 63 8.64 9.78 18.37
C LEU A 63 10.09 9.81 18.85
N ASP A 64 10.32 9.57 20.13
CA ASP A 64 11.67 9.51 20.71
C ASP A 64 12.08 8.06 20.97
N CYS A 65 12.64 7.40 19.95
CA CYS A 65 13.21 6.06 20.06
C CYS A 65 14.37 5.88 19.09
N ASP A 66 15.21 4.88 19.37
CA ASP A 66 16.47 4.64 18.67
C ASP A 66 16.27 4.36 17.17
N ASP A 67 15.28 3.54 16.83
CA ASP A 67 14.95 3.22 15.43
C ASP A 67 14.58 4.46 14.61
N VAL A 68 13.87 5.42 15.23
CA VAL A 68 13.48 6.67 14.58
C VAL A 68 14.65 7.66 14.53
N ASN A 69 15.52 7.66 15.55
CA ASN A 69 16.65 8.59 15.65
C ASN A 69 17.62 8.43 14.48
N ASP A 70 17.89 7.20 14.05
CA ASP A 70 18.77 6.91 12.92
C ASP A 70 18.22 7.53 11.61
N ILE A 71 16.97 7.22 11.25
CA ILE A 71 16.30 7.81 10.06
C ILE A 71 16.21 9.34 10.17
N ARG A 72 15.81 9.86 11.34
CA ARG A 72 15.65 11.30 11.57
C ARG A 72 16.94 12.05 11.29
N SER A 73 18.08 11.50 11.70
CA SER A 73 19.40 12.11 11.46
C SER A 73 19.73 12.24 9.97
N ARG A 74 19.27 11.30 9.14
CA ARG A 74 19.50 11.31 7.69
C ARG A 74 18.57 12.27 6.95
N ILE A 75 17.29 12.32 7.33
CA ILE A 75 16.27 13.01 6.54
C ILE A 75 15.86 14.40 7.06
N THR A 76 16.36 14.83 8.21
CA THR A 76 16.03 16.13 8.79
C THR A 76 17.26 17.04 8.94
N PHE A 77 17.01 18.35 9.11
CA PHE A 77 17.97 19.30 9.66
C PHE A 77 17.64 19.53 11.14
N LYS A 78 18.66 19.51 12.00
CA LYS A 78 18.53 19.96 13.39
C LYS A 78 18.75 21.48 13.43
N LEU A 79 17.75 22.20 13.91
CA LEU A 79 17.81 23.66 14.11
C LEU A 79 18.55 24.01 15.40
N CYS A 80 18.95 25.28 15.54
CA CYS A 80 19.65 25.77 16.73
C CYS A 80 18.83 25.64 18.02
N ASP A 81 17.49 25.62 17.93
CA ASP A 81 16.57 25.41 19.06
C ASP A 81 16.34 23.93 19.40
N GLY A 82 17.04 23.02 18.70
CA GLY A 82 16.91 21.58 18.89
C GLY A 82 15.76 20.92 18.12
N LYS A 83 14.92 21.68 17.42
CA LYS A 83 13.85 21.10 16.59
C LYS A 83 14.40 20.46 15.32
N PHE A 84 13.66 19.49 14.79
CA PHE A 84 13.98 18.81 13.54
C PHE A 84 13.02 19.24 12.43
N VAL A 85 13.57 19.53 11.25
CA VAL A 85 12.79 19.87 10.04
C VAL A 85 13.17 18.92 8.91
N VAL A 86 12.19 18.24 8.33
CA VAL A 86 12.41 17.32 7.19
C VAL A 86 12.94 18.10 5.98
N LYS A 87 14.01 17.60 5.35
CA LYS A 87 14.60 18.21 4.15
C LYS A 87 13.58 18.15 3.00
N GLU A 88 13.43 19.25 2.27
CA GLU A 88 12.38 19.39 1.25
C GLU A 88 12.48 18.36 0.10
N GLY A 89 13.70 17.89 -0.19
CA GLY A 89 13.94 16.83 -1.18
C GLY A 89 13.22 15.53 -0.84
N PHE A 90 13.14 15.15 0.45
CA PHE A 90 12.45 13.94 0.90
C PHE A 90 10.93 14.09 0.77
N LYS A 91 10.38 15.25 1.14
CA LYS A 91 8.94 15.54 0.94
C LYS A 91 8.57 15.50 -0.53
N SER A 92 9.39 16.10 -1.38
CA SER A 92 9.20 16.11 -2.83
C SER A 92 9.24 14.71 -3.43
N SER A 93 10.18 13.87 -2.99
CA SER A 93 10.33 12.47 -3.44
C SER A 93 9.12 11.64 -3.02
N TYR A 94 8.70 11.73 -1.76
CA TYR A 94 7.49 11.06 -1.28
C TYR A 94 6.24 11.50 -2.04
N ASN A 95 6.05 12.80 -2.24
CA ASN A 95 4.90 13.32 -2.99
C ASN A 95 4.91 12.83 -4.46
N TYR A 96 6.09 12.75 -5.08
CA TYR A 96 6.24 12.15 -6.41
C TYR A 96 5.78 10.68 -6.42
N LEU A 97 6.20 9.87 -5.44
CA LEU A 97 5.78 8.47 -5.30
C LEU A 97 4.25 8.34 -5.19
N ILE A 98 3.62 9.14 -4.33
CA ILE A 98 2.16 9.13 -4.16
C ILE A 98 1.44 9.49 -5.44
N GLN A 99 1.90 10.52 -6.16
CA GLN A 99 1.29 10.90 -7.43
C GLN A 99 1.48 9.81 -8.50
N LEU A 100 2.64 9.17 -8.53
CA LEU A 100 2.94 8.07 -9.45
C LEU A 100 2.00 6.88 -9.22
N PHE A 101 1.82 6.46 -7.96
CA PHE A 101 0.90 5.38 -7.61
C PHE A 101 -0.56 5.73 -7.85
N LYS A 102 -1.01 6.95 -7.49
CA LYS A 102 -2.38 7.41 -7.82
C LYS A 102 -2.65 7.34 -9.32
N LYS A 103 -1.70 7.79 -10.14
CA LYS A 103 -1.83 7.72 -11.60
C LYS A 103 -1.95 6.27 -12.10
N LYS A 104 -1.13 5.33 -11.60
CA LYS A 104 -1.22 3.91 -11.99
C LYS A 104 -2.54 3.27 -11.53
N CYS A 105 -3.07 3.64 -10.36
CA CYS A 105 -4.42 3.24 -9.91
C CYS A 105 -5.52 3.71 -10.87
N ASP A 106 -5.44 4.97 -11.33
CA ASP A 106 -6.40 5.54 -12.27
C ASP A 106 -6.35 4.86 -13.65
N GLU A 107 -5.17 4.41 -14.08
CA GLU A 107 -4.99 3.64 -15.31
C GLU A 107 -5.65 2.26 -15.21
N HIS A 108 -5.48 1.57 -14.08
CA HIS A 108 -6.10 0.27 -13.83
C HIS A 108 -7.63 0.32 -13.77
N SER A 109 -8.20 1.34 -13.12
CA SER A 109 -9.67 1.48 -13.03
C SER A 109 -10.33 1.79 -14.38
N LYS A 110 -9.66 2.50 -15.29
CA LYS A 110 -10.19 2.77 -16.64
C LYS A 110 -10.20 1.54 -17.55
N ALA A 111 -9.23 0.64 -17.36
CA ALA A 111 -9.11 -0.58 -18.15
C ALA A 111 -10.24 -1.59 -17.85
N THR A 112 -10.71 -1.66 -16.60
CA THR A 112 -11.80 -2.56 -16.20
C THR A 112 -13.16 -2.07 -16.73
N HIS A 113 -13.46 -0.77 -16.63
CA HIS A 113 -14.74 -0.21 -17.08
C HIS A 113 -14.94 -0.19 -18.60
N SER A 114 -13.88 -0.31 -19.39
CA SER A 114 -13.99 -0.29 -20.85
C SER A 114 -14.49 -1.62 -21.43
N LYS A 115 -14.50 -2.71 -20.65
CA LYS A 115 -14.89 -4.05 -21.14
C LYS A 115 -16.38 -4.37 -20.97
N ASP A 116 -17.09 -3.66 -20.09
CA ASP A 116 -18.51 -3.93 -19.79
C ASP A 116 -19.51 -3.28 -20.77
N LYS A 117 -19.07 -2.47 -21.74
CA LYS A 117 -19.97 -1.81 -22.71
C LYS A 117 -20.34 -2.66 -23.94
N ARG A 118 -19.93 -3.93 -24.04
CA ARG A 118 -20.09 -4.74 -25.27
C ARG A 118 -21.01 -5.96 -25.15
N LEU A 119 -21.99 -5.94 -24.24
CA LEU A 119 -23.08 -6.93 -24.20
C LEU A 119 -24.43 -6.24 -23.93
N GLN A 120 -24.84 -5.32 -24.81
CA GLN A 120 -26.27 -5.14 -25.08
C GLN A 120 -26.58 -5.90 -26.37
N ILE A 121 -26.74 -7.21 -26.23
CA ILE A 121 -27.44 -8.01 -27.23
C ILE A 121 -28.88 -7.50 -27.22
N GLN A 122 -29.33 -7.05 -28.38
CA GLN A 122 -30.74 -6.76 -28.67
C GLN A 122 -31.57 -8.01 -28.38
N THR A 123 -32.30 -8.02 -27.27
CA THR A 123 -33.42 -8.94 -27.10
C THR A 123 -34.66 -8.27 -27.69
N THR A 124 -34.84 -8.38 -29.00
CA THR A 124 -36.15 -8.20 -29.63
C THR A 124 -37.03 -9.37 -29.22
N LEU A 125 -37.94 -9.14 -28.26
CA LEU A 125 -39.03 -10.06 -27.92
C LEU A 125 -40.20 -9.83 -28.90
N PRO A 126 -40.66 -10.87 -29.63
CA PRO A 126 -42.05 -10.97 -30.04
C PRO A 126 -42.87 -11.36 -28.82
N SER A 127 -43.85 -10.53 -28.49
CA SER A 127 -44.91 -10.83 -27.54
C SER A 127 -45.78 -11.94 -28.11
N ASP A 128 -45.79 -13.11 -27.47
CA ASP A 128 -46.98 -13.97 -27.42
C ASP A 128 -46.87 -14.97 -26.24
N ASN A 129 -47.80 -14.78 -25.30
CA ASN A 129 -48.49 -15.73 -24.43
C ASN A 129 -47.87 -17.12 -24.14
N ALA A 130 -47.65 -17.37 -22.84
CA ALA A 130 -48.25 -18.47 -22.04
C ALA A 130 -47.29 -19.11 -21.03
N GLU A 131 -47.73 -19.07 -19.77
CA GLU A 131 -47.59 -20.05 -18.68
C GLU A 131 -46.21 -20.55 -18.20
N SER A 132 -46.00 -20.36 -16.89
CA SER A 132 -45.46 -21.33 -15.91
C SER A 132 -44.03 -21.85 -16.15
N ILE A 133 -43.09 -21.73 -15.21
CA ILE A 133 -42.87 -22.72 -14.13
C ILE A 133 -41.85 -22.14 -13.13
N SER A 134 -42.03 -22.56 -11.89
CA SER A 134 -41.35 -22.19 -10.64
C SER A 134 -39.98 -22.89 -10.40
N LEU A 135 -39.32 -22.48 -9.28
CA LEU A 135 -38.21 -23.13 -8.52
C LEU A 135 -36.79 -22.98 -9.13
N SER A 136 -35.69 -22.79 -8.38
CA SER A 136 -35.39 -22.67 -6.94
C SER A 136 -33.88 -22.40 -6.76
N SER A 137 -33.50 -21.99 -5.54
CA SER A 137 -32.26 -22.34 -4.84
C SER A 137 -31.08 -21.36 -4.82
N ILE A 138 -30.98 -20.75 -3.64
CA ILE A 138 -29.83 -20.14 -2.97
C ILE A 138 -28.71 -21.17 -2.80
N ALA A 139 -27.46 -20.75 -3.03
CA ALA A 139 -26.27 -21.40 -2.48
C ALA A 139 -25.32 -20.35 -1.91
N ILE A 140 -25.32 -20.22 -0.58
CA ILE A 140 -24.32 -19.51 0.21
C ILE A 140 -23.27 -20.55 0.61
N THR A 141 -22.01 -20.33 0.26
CA THR A 141 -20.88 -21.12 0.78
C THR A 141 -20.08 -20.28 1.77
N PRO A 142 -20.10 -20.58 3.09
CA PRO A 142 -19.12 -20.09 4.03
C PRO A 142 -17.92 -21.04 4.09
N SER A 143 -16.74 -20.56 3.73
CA SER A 143 -15.49 -21.32 3.86
C SER A 143 -14.82 -21.01 5.19
N ASN A 144 -14.59 -22.08 5.95
CA ASN A 144 -14.12 -22.15 7.33
C ASN A 144 -12.78 -21.44 7.60
N ILE A 145 -12.76 -20.74 8.73
CA ILE A 145 -11.56 -20.29 9.44
C ILE A 145 -11.08 -21.47 10.29
N SER A 146 -9.84 -21.94 10.08
CA SER A 146 -9.15 -22.83 11.01
C SER A 146 -8.07 -22.06 11.75
N THR A 147 -8.38 -21.75 13.00
CA THR A 147 -7.48 -21.21 14.02
C THR A 147 -6.64 -22.37 14.57
N THR A 148 -5.33 -22.38 14.33
CA THR A 148 -4.42 -23.30 15.03
C THR A 148 -3.51 -22.49 15.94
N LEU A 149 -3.82 -22.58 17.22
CA LEU A 149 -3.12 -22.01 18.36
C LEU A 149 -1.90 -22.90 18.65
N ALA A 150 -0.68 -22.37 18.52
CA ALA A 150 0.53 -23.05 18.96
C ALA A 150 1.18 -22.24 20.10
N SER A 151 1.33 -22.91 21.23
CA SER A 151 1.77 -22.39 22.52
C SER A 151 3.24 -21.94 22.54
N PRO A 152 3.61 -21.04 23.47
CA PRO A 152 4.99 -20.62 23.69
C PRO A 152 5.79 -21.69 24.45
N THR A 153 7.00 -21.98 23.96
CA THR A 153 8.00 -22.78 24.66
C THR A 153 8.83 -21.86 25.56
N GLU A 154 8.69 -22.03 26.88
CA GLU A 154 9.61 -21.51 27.88
C GLU A 154 11.00 -22.15 27.70
N THR A 155 12.03 -21.31 27.56
CA THR A 155 13.43 -21.72 27.79
C THR A 155 13.93 -20.97 29.01
N GLN A 156 13.95 -21.66 30.14
CA GLN A 156 14.80 -21.34 31.28
C GLN A 156 16.22 -21.84 31.01
N GLN A 157 17.23 -21.04 31.35
CA GLN A 157 18.58 -21.41 31.84
C GLN A 157 19.51 -20.22 31.61
N SER A 158 20.49 -19.89 32.44
CA SER A 158 20.91 -20.32 33.78
C SER A 158 22.02 -19.34 34.12
N TYR A 159 21.96 -18.71 35.29
CA TYR A 159 23.09 -17.97 35.81
C TYR A 159 24.26 -18.94 36.05
N LYS A 160 25.45 -18.59 35.54
CA LYS A 160 26.72 -19.07 36.07
C LYS A 160 27.58 -17.85 36.40
N ASN A 161 27.75 -17.65 37.70
CA ASN A 161 28.85 -16.90 38.29
C ASN A 161 30.15 -17.61 37.95
N ASP A 162 31.20 -16.86 37.63
CA ASP A 162 32.58 -17.22 37.91
C ASP A 162 33.41 -15.92 38.03
N ASN A 163 33.98 -15.72 39.24
CA ASN A 163 35.02 -14.79 39.70
C ASN A 163 34.92 -13.27 39.45
#